data_AF-A0A535HII0-F1
#
_entry.id   AF-A0A535HII0-F1
#
_cell.length_a   1.000
_cell.length_b   1.000
_cell.length_c   1.000
_cell.angle_alpha   90.00
_cell.angle_beta   90.00
_cell.angle_gamma   90.00
#
_symmetry.space_group_name_H-M   'P 1'
#
loop_
_entity.id
_entity.type
_entity.pdbx_description
1 polymer ?
#
loop_
_entity_poly.entity_id
_entity_poly.type
_entity_poly.pdbx_seq_one_letter_code
_entity_poly.pdbx_strand_id
1 'polypeptide(L)'
;MARDELDIRAAARLTGRSTETVRRWVWSGRLRARKLGKRLFVLRSDVEALAGSQQTKPLSLTEWRASANKILRRAAAGKSASDLVLADRRERSGELDARR
;
A
#
# COMPACT_ATOMS: atom_id res chain seq x y z
N MET A 1 -8.12 28.50 -17.94
CA MET A 1 -8.45 28.52 -16.50
C MET A 1 -7.95 27.23 -15.83
N ALA A 2 -6.71 26.75 -15.93
CA ALA A 2 -5.38 27.26 -15.54
C ALA A 2 -5.14 27.57 -14.05
N ARG A 3 -6.18 27.70 -13.20
CA ARG A 3 -5.98 28.21 -11.83
C ARG A 3 -5.54 27.16 -10.80
N ASP A 4 -5.68 25.87 -11.11
CA ASP A 4 -5.47 24.82 -10.10
C ASP A 4 -4.58 23.65 -10.54
N GLU A 5 -3.86 23.82 -11.66
CA GLU A 5 -2.83 22.86 -12.05
C GLU A 5 -1.48 23.22 -11.42
N LEU A 6 -0.86 22.23 -10.81
CA LEU A 6 0.45 22.32 -10.19
C LEU A 6 1.45 21.55 -11.05
N ASP A 7 2.65 22.08 -11.22
CA ASP A 7 3.74 21.24 -11.66
C ASP A 7 4.19 20.30 -10.54
N ILE A 8 5.00 19.30 -10.87
CA ILE A 8 5.50 18.31 -9.91
C ILE A 8 6.25 18.95 -8.72
N ARG A 9 6.96 20.08 -8.92
CA ARG A 9 7.70 20.75 -7.83
C ARG A 9 6.75 21.47 -6.89
N ALA A 10 5.71 22.12 -7.42
CA ALA A 10 4.67 22.78 -6.64
C ALA A 10 3.83 21.76 -5.86
N ALA A 11 3.45 20.64 -6.49
CA ALA A 11 2.77 19.54 -5.81
C ALA A 11 3.62 18.91 -4.68
N ALA A 12 4.93 18.76 -4.89
CA ALA A 12 5.85 18.28 -3.86
C ALA A 12 5.90 19.23 -2.65
N ARG A 13 6.00 20.54 -2.89
CA ARG A 13 5.94 21.55 -1.81
C ARG A 13 4.61 21.54 -1.08
N LEU A 14 3.50 21.42 -1.81
CA LEU A 14 2.15 21.37 -1.24
C LEU A 14 1.98 20.19 -0.28
N THR A 15 2.55 19.04 -0.62
CA THR A 15 2.40 17.80 0.14
C THR A 15 3.48 17.58 1.20
N GLY A 16 4.53 18.41 1.21
CA GLY A 16 5.74 18.19 2.02
C GLY A 16 6.49 16.89 1.66
N ARG A 17 6.32 16.37 0.44
CA ARG A 17 6.96 15.14 -0.04
C ARG A 17 8.04 15.46 -1.06
N SER A 18 8.89 14.46 -1.37
CA SER A 18 9.88 14.60 -2.44
C SER A 18 9.20 14.64 -3.81
N THR A 19 9.84 15.30 -4.77
CA THR A 19 9.39 15.33 -6.17
C THR A 19 9.29 13.93 -6.77
N GLU A 20 10.19 13.02 -6.38
CA GLU A 20 10.15 11.62 -6.80
C GLU A 20 8.91 10.89 -6.28
N THR A 21 8.45 11.20 -5.06
CA THR A 21 7.22 10.61 -4.51
C THR A 21 6.03 10.97 -5.40
N VAL A 22 5.92 12.24 -5.78
CA VAL A 22 4.84 12.72 -6.66
C VAL A 22 4.95 12.08 -8.05
N ARG A 23 6.17 11.95 -8.62
CA ARG A 23 6.38 11.25 -9.90
C ARG A 23 5.94 9.81 -9.85
N ARG A 24 6.29 9.07 -8.78
CA ARG A 24 5.84 7.69 -8.59
C ARG A 24 4.32 7.59 -8.51
N TRP A 25 3.63 8.55 -7.91
CA TRP A 25 2.17 8.56 -7.92
C TRP A 25 1.61 8.69 -9.34
N VAL A 26 2.22 9.53 -10.17
CA VAL A 26 1.84 9.64 -11.58
C VAL A 26 2.12 8.34 -12.34
N TRP A 27 3.32 7.77 -12.20
CA TRP A 27 3.71 6.55 -12.93
C TRP A 27 2.93 5.31 -12.49
N SER A 28 2.56 5.22 -11.22
CA SER A 28 1.71 4.14 -10.70
C SER A 28 0.22 4.35 -10.99
N GLY A 29 -0.16 5.45 -11.64
CA GLY A 29 -1.56 5.77 -11.96
C GLY A 29 -2.39 6.26 -10.76
N ARG A 30 -1.77 6.49 -9.61
CA ARG A 30 -2.44 7.01 -8.40
C ARG A 30 -2.77 8.50 -8.49
N LEU A 31 -2.08 9.24 -9.36
CA LEU A 31 -2.30 10.67 -9.57
C LEU A 31 -2.43 10.96 -11.07
N ARG A 32 -3.54 11.59 -11.46
CA ARG A 32 -3.77 12.01 -12.85
C ARG A 32 -2.84 13.17 -13.19
N ALA A 33 -2.17 13.08 -14.35
CA ALA A 33 -1.27 14.11 -14.82
C ALA A 33 -1.49 14.43 -16.30
N ARG A 34 -1.37 15.71 -16.64
CA ARG A 34 -1.32 16.22 -18.00
C ARG A 34 0.13 16.52 -18.38
N LYS A 35 0.58 15.97 -19.50
CA LYS A 35 1.92 16.26 -20.04
C LYS A 35 1.86 17.51 -20.92
N LEU A 36 2.74 18.47 -20.66
CA LEU A 36 2.95 19.65 -21.50
C LEU A 36 4.45 19.76 -21.81
N GLY A 37 4.82 19.34 -23.02
CA GLY A 37 6.22 19.19 -23.42
C GLY A 37 6.96 18.20 -22.51
N LYS A 38 8.03 18.69 -21.86
CA LYS A 38 8.85 17.90 -20.91
C LYS A 38 8.34 17.96 -19.47
N ARG A 39 7.27 18.71 -19.19
CA ARG A 39 6.73 18.90 -17.82
C ARG A 39 5.43 18.13 -17.63
N LEU A 40 5.19 17.73 -16.38
CA LEU A 40 3.95 17.12 -15.93
C LEU A 40 3.22 18.12 -15.03
N PHE A 41 1.92 18.25 -15.25
CA PHE A 41 0.99 19.06 -14.47
C PHE A 41 -0.07 18.16 -13.86
N VAL A 42 -0.46 18.43 -12.62
CA VAL A 42 -1.42 17.65 -11.84
C VAL A 42 -2.44 18.60 -11.23
N LEU A 43 -3.67 18.15 -11.00
CA LEU A 43 -4.67 18.98 -10.32
C LEU A 43 -4.35 19.07 -8.83
N ARG A 44 -4.43 20.28 -8.26
CA ARG A 44 -4.24 20.51 -6.82
C ARG A 44 -5.15 19.61 -5.97
N SER A 45 -6.44 19.54 -6.30
CA SER A 45 -7.43 18.74 -5.58
C SER A 45 -7.06 17.26 -5.51
N ASP A 46 -6.60 16.69 -6.62
CA ASP A 46 -6.17 15.29 -6.69
C ASP A 46 -4.92 15.06 -5.82
N VAL A 47 -4.00 16.04 -5.80
CA VAL A 47 -2.79 15.99 -4.96
C VAL A 47 -3.16 16.04 -3.47
N GLU A 48 -4.05 16.93 -3.07
CA GLU A 48 -4.49 17.09 -1.68
C GLU A 48 -5.25 15.86 -1.20
N ALA A 49 -6.17 15.31 -2.01
CA ALA A 49 -6.90 14.09 -1.69
C ALA A 49 -5.97 12.89 -1.49
N LEU A 50 -4.99 12.71 -2.40
CA LEU A 50 -4.04 11.60 -2.32
C LEU A 50 -3.08 11.77 -1.14
N ALA A 51 -2.62 13.01 -0.88
CA ALA A 51 -1.78 13.29 0.27
C ALA A 51 -2.52 13.00 1.59
N GLY A 52 -3.77 13.47 1.71
CA GLY A 52 -4.69 13.24 2.83
C GLY A 52 -4.82 11.77 3.22
N SER A 53 -4.97 10.89 2.23
CA SER A 53 -5.10 9.45 2.45
C SER A 53 -3.82 8.77 2.96
N GLN A 54 -2.66 9.42 2.82
CA GLN A 54 -1.33 8.82 3.05
C GLN A 54 -0.59 9.44 4.24
N GLN A 55 -1.26 10.22 5.09
CA GLN A 55 -0.75 10.55 6.43
C GLN A 55 -0.88 9.34 7.35
N THR A 56 -0.03 8.34 7.16
CA THR A 56 0.28 7.40 8.24
C THR A 56 1.26 8.10 9.18
N LYS A 57 0.79 8.44 10.39
CA LYS A 57 1.66 8.93 11.46
C LYS A 57 2.80 7.90 11.64
N PRO A 58 4.08 8.32 11.60
CA PRO A 58 5.17 7.40 11.88
C PRO A 58 5.00 6.87 13.30
N LEU A 59 4.97 5.53 13.43
CA LEU A 59 4.88 4.87 14.72
C LEU A 59 6.23 5.01 15.43
N SER A 60 6.19 5.27 16.73
CA SER A 60 7.36 5.04 17.58
C SER A 60 7.71 3.56 17.61
N LEU A 61 8.96 3.24 17.98
CA LEU A 61 9.43 1.85 18.06
C LEU A 61 8.57 1.00 19.01
N THR A 62 8.08 1.59 20.10
CA THR A 62 7.21 0.94 21.07
C THR A 62 5.81 0.67 20.51
N GLU A 63 5.21 1.63 19.81
CA GLU A 63 3.90 1.46 19.14
C GLU A 63 3.99 0.42 18.01
N TRP A 64 5.08 0.42 17.26
CA TRP A 64 5.34 -0.59 16.24
C TRP A 64 5.46 -1.99 16.87
N ARG A 65 6.23 -2.13 17.96
CA ARG A 65 6.39 -3.41 18.67
C ARG A 65 5.06 -3.94 19.20
N ALA A 66 4.22 -3.08 19.77
CA ALA A 66 2.90 -3.45 20.24
C ALA A 66 2.00 -3.95 19.09
N SER A 67 2.03 -3.25 17.95
CA SER A 67 1.30 -3.63 16.74
C SER A 67 1.77 -4.97 16.18
N ALA A 68 3.10 -5.16 16.07
CA ALA A 68 3.70 -6.41 15.61
C ALA A 68 3.35 -7.60 16.52
N ASN A 69 3.45 -7.44 17.83
CA ASN A 69 3.07 -8.48 18.80
C ASN A 69 1.60 -8.89 18.67
N LYS A 70 0.70 -7.94 18.44
CA LYS A 70 -0.73 -8.23 18.23
C LYS A 70 -0.94 -9.10 16.98
N ILE A 71 -0.24 -8.79 15.89
CA ILE A 71 -0.29 -9.56 14.64
C ILE A 71 0.27 -10.97 14.87
N LEU A 72 1.43 -11.08 15.51
CA LEU A 72 2.06 -12.38 15.80
C LEU A 72 1.19 -13.26 16.68
N ARG A 73 0.56 -12.71 17.73
CA ARG A 73 -0.38 -13.46 18.59
C ARG A 73 -1.61 -13.94 17.81
N ARG A 74 -2.14 -13.13 16.88
CA ARG A 74 -3.27 -13.52 16.04
C ARG A 74 -2.87 -14.61 15.04
N ALA A 75 -1.68 -14.54 14.47
CA ALA A 75 -1.14 -15.57 13.60
C ALA A 75 -0.90 -16.89 14.36
N ALA A 76 -0.38 -16.82 15.58
CA ALA A 76 -0.15 -18.00 16.44
C ALA A 76 -1.44 -18.70 16.89
N ALA A 77 -2.57 -17.99 16.91
CA ALA A 77 -3.87 -18.55 17.27
C ALA A 77 -4.57 -19.30 16.12
N GLY A 78 -4.15 -19.06 14.86
CA GLY A 78 -4.70 -19.74 13.69
C GLY A 78 -3.87 -20.96 13.29
N LYS A 79 -4.48 -21.89 12.55
CA LYS A 79 -3.73 -22.90 11.80
C LYS A 79 -2.82 -22.16 10.83
N SER A 80 -1.52 -22.43 10.87
CA SER A 80 -0.59 -21.85 9.90
C SER A 80 -0.93 -22.36 8.49
N ALA A 81 -0.45 -21.66 7.46
CA ALA A 81 -0.57 -22.15 6.09
C ALA A 81 -0.01 -23.59 5.95
N SER A 82 1.07 -23.92 6.65
CA SER A 82 1.64 -25.26 6.69
C SER A 82 0.69 -26.29 7.32
N ASP A 83 0.03 -25.92 8.42
CA ASP A 83 -0.95 -26.81 9.07
C ASP A 83 -2.13 -27.13 8.16
N LEU A 84 -2.60 -26.14 7.39
CA LEU A 84 -3.66 -26.31 6.40
C LEU A 84 -3.23 -27.26 5.28
N VAL A 85 -2.01 -27.10 4.75
CA VAL A 85 -1.45 -27.97 3.70
C VAL A 85 -1.26 -29.41 4.20
N LEU A 86 -0.79 -29.57 5.44
CA LEU A 86 -0.61 -30.90 6.03
C LEU A 86 -1.95 -31.59 6.33
N ALA A 87 -2.99 -30.83 6.69
CA ALA A 87 -4.34 -31.36 6.86
C ALA A 87 -4.92 -31.85 5.52
N ASP A 88 -4.86 -31.01 4.47
CA ASP A 88 -5.29 -31.36 3.10
C ASP A 88 -4.56 -32.60 2.56
N ARG A 89 -3.24 -32.69 2.76
CA ARG A 89 -2.47 -33.86 2.32
C ARG A 89 -2.94 -35.14 3.01
N ARG A 90 -3.24 -35.08 4.31
CA ARG A 90 -3.72 -36.25 5.09
C ARG A 90 -5.09 -36.71 4.62
N GLU A 91 -5.99 -35.76 4.35
CA GLU A 91 -7.31 -36.05 3.80
C GLU A 91 -7.20 -36.78 2.45
N ARG A 92 -6.38 -36.26 1.53
CA ARG A 92 -6.14 -36.90 0.23
C ARG A 92 -5.52 -38.29 0.33
N SER A 93 -4.58 -38.52 1.25
CA SER A 93 -4.01 -39.86 1.44
C SER A 93 -5.02 -40.84 2.04
N GLY A 94 -5.83 -40.39 3.01
CA GLY A 94 -6.84 -41.24 3.65
C GLY A 94 -7.96 -41.66 2.69
N GLU A 95 -8.39 -40.75 1.80
CA GLU A 95 -9.34 -41.09 0.74
C GLU A 95 -8.82 -42.14 -0.25
N LEU A 96 -7.51 -42.15 -0.52
CA LEU A 96 -6.89 -43.12 -1.42
C LEU A 96 -6.81 -44.50 -0.78
N ASP A 97 -6.46 -44.57 0.51
CA ASP A 97 -6.42 -45.83 1.26
C ASP A 97 -7.82 -46.41 1.48
N ALA A 98 -8.85 -45.57 1.68
CA ALA A 98 -10.25 -46.02 1.84
C ALA A 98 -10.90 -46.54 0.54
N ARG A 99 -10.29 -46.28 -0.62
CA ARG A 99 -10.77 -46.76 -1.94
C ARG A 99 -10.12 -48.08 -2.37
N ARG A 100 -9.31 -48.68 -1.52
CA ARG A 100 -8.51 -49.88 -1.79
C ARG A 100 -9.05 -51.09 -1.04
#